data_AF-A0A0A6RJW8-F1
#
_entry.id   AF-A0A0A6RJW8-F1
#
_cell.length_a   1.000
_cell.length_b   1.000
_cell.length_c   1.000
_cell.angle_alpha   90.00
_cell.angle_beta   90.00
_cell.angle_gamma   90.00
#
_symmetry.space_group_name_H-M   'P 1'
#
loop_
_entity.id
_entity.type
_entity.pdbx_description
1 polymer ?
#
loop_
_entity_poly.entity_id
_entity_poly.type
_entity_poly.pdbx_seq_one_letter_code
_entity_poly.pdbx_strand_id
1 'polypeptide(L)'
;MILTMRRFSSYGPIDRELHYYVPRQELIDKATQQLKGYNPNKGGHYITVWAPRQTGKTWIMQEVVFSLRQENQFDVVILPLQHLSNVTDVNRVAQVLGRELMEKLSLDKLSINTLEDFGLLFKRQTLSKPLILILDEFDGLSEPVLAGLVGFFRNIYNSRQNQADKSTAEKDYLLHGMALIGVRTVLDVENAKGSPFNVQRSMHIPNLTHDEVVYLFNCYQQESGQLIEPEVVEGIWYELNVASSVTSFQGQPGLTSWFGELLTETYNKATDQPITLAHFKGVYAAALDLLPNNNILNLISKAKQEPYKPFFLELFQTKTKVKFTYRDPIINFLYMNGVVEVEQVSLSENYVKFPCPYIQKQLFSYFARELYHEMDGLYDPFEDFSDCLTEDSLNILQLLHRYEQYLQANREQVLKNAPRRGD
;
A
#
# COMPACT_ATOMS: atom_id res chain seq x y z
N MET A 1 -29.98 11.17 22.89
CA MET A 1 -28.66 11.18 22.24
C MET A 1 -28.92 11.08 20.75
N ILE A 2 -28.61 12.13 19.99
CA ILE A 2 -28.55 12.00 18.53
C ILE A 2 -27.28 11.18 18.29
N LEU A 3 -27.42 9.89 17.98
CA LEU A 3 -26.30 9.11 17.47
C LEU A 3 -25.88 9.79 16.17
N THR A 4 -24.71 10.42 16.16
CA THR A 4 -24.11 10.93 14.93
C THR A 4 -23.88 9.74 14.01
N MET A 5 -24.48 9.79 12.82
CA MET A 5 -24.32 8.75 11.79
C MET A 5 -22.83 8.56 11.48
N ARG A 6 -22.40 7.31 11.30
CA ARG A 6 -21.02 7.02 10.89
C ARG A 6 -20.77 7.51 9.47
N ARG A 7 -19.50 7.63 9.13
CA ARG A 7 -19.03 8.19 7.86
C ARG A 7 -17.98 7.30 7.23
N PHE A 8 -17.83 7.42 5.92
CA PHE A 8 -16.66 6.84 5.29
C PHE A 8 -15.43 7.67 5.67
N SER A 9 -14.28 7.01 5.86
CA SER A 9 -13.03 7.70 6.14
C SER A 9 -11.85 6.98 5.49
N SER A 10 -10.99 7.78 4.84
CA SER A 10 -9.73 7.33 4.26
C SER A 10 -8.51 7.95 4.93
N TYR A 11 -8.73 8.65 6.05
CA TYR A 11 -7.75 9.52 6.70
C TYR A 11 -7.50 9.07 8.14
N GLY A 12 -6.26 8.69 8.43
CA GLY A 12 -5.85 8.29 9.78
C GLY A 12 -6.46 6.97 10.26
N PRO A 13 -6.38 6.69 11.57
CA PRO A 13 -6.99 5.52 12.19
C PRO A 13 -8.52 5.55 12.11
N ILE A 14 -9.14 4.37 12.00
CA ILE A 14 -10.58 4.21 12.06
C ILE A 14 -11.05 4.33 13.51
N ASP A 15 -12.06 5.18 13.73
CA ASP A 15 -12.84 5.23 14.95
C ASP A 15 -14.14 4.47 14.71
N ARG A 16 -14.41 3.42 15.50
CA ARG A 16 -15.56 2.54 15.29
C ARG A 16 -16.90 3.23 15.55
N GLU A 17 -16.91 4.30 16.35
CA GLU A 17 -18.11 5.07 16.67
C GLU A 17 -18.41 6.11 15.58
N LEU A 18 -17.39 6.56 14.84
CA LEU A 18 -17.52 7.63 13.85
C LEU A 18 -17.43 7.14 12.41
N HIS A 19 -16.79 6.00 12.15
CA HIS A 19 -16.45 5.54 10.80
C HIS A 19 -17.02 4.15 10.48
N TYR A 20 -17.42 3.96 9.22
CA TYR A 20 -17.70 2.64 8.67
C TYR A 20 -16.41 1.82 8.55
N TYR A 21 -16.47 0.55 8.93
CA TYR A 21 -15.31 -0.35 8.89
C TYR A 21 -15.74 -1.80 8.71
N VAL A 22 -14.82 -2.63 8.19
CA VAL A 22 -15.01 -4.07 8.05
C VAL A 22 -14.29 -4.79 9.17
N PRO A 23 -14.94 -5.66 9.97
CA PRO A 23 -14.32 -6.28 11.15
C PRO A 23 -13.07 -7.12 10.89
N ARG A 24 -12.97 -7.83 9.75
CA ARG A 24 -11.79 -8.63 9.35
C ARG A 24 -11.29 -9.61 10.42
N GLN A 25 -12.20 -10.28 11.13
CA GLN A 25 -11.88 -11.10 12.30
C GLN A 25 -10.86 -12.20 12.01
N GLU A 26 -10.96 -12.90 10.87
CA GLU A 26 -9.99 -13.96 10.50
C GLU A 26 -8.56 -13.42 10.41
N LEU A 27 -8.39 -12.21 9.87
CA LEU A 27 -7.08 -11.57 9.74
C LEU A 27 -6.53 -11.16 11.12
N ILE A 28 -7.39 -10.61 11.99
CA ILE A 28 -7.04 -10.26 13.37
C ILE A 28 -6.65 -11.51 14.16
N ASP A 29 -7.42 -12.58 14.06
CA ASP A 29 -7.16 -13.85 14.75
C ASP A 29 -5.84 -14.47 14.29
N LYS A 30 -5.57 -14.43 12.98
CA LYS A 30 -4.30 -14.88 12.41
C LYS A 30 -3.14 -14.06 12.96
N ALA A 31 -3.19 -12.73 12.94
CA ALA A 31 -2.14 -11.88 13.50
C ALA A 31 -1.92 -12.14 15.01
N THR A 32 -3.01 -12.23 15.76
CA THR A 32 -3.01 -12.52 17.20
C THR A 32 -2.33 -13.87 17.49
N GLN A 33 -2.71 -14.92 16.75
CA GLN A 33 -2.10 -16.24 16.88
C GLN A 33 -0.60 -16.22 16.53
N GLN A 34 -0.20 -15.47 15.49
CA GLN A 34 1.21 -15.34 15.15
C GLN A 34 2.02 -14.71 16.27
N LEU A 35 1.53 -13.63 16.87
CA LEU A 35 2.22 -12.93 17.97
C LEU A 35 2.26 -13.77 19.25
N LYS A 36 1.18 -14.47 19.57
CA LYS A 36 1.12 -15.35 20.75
C LYS A 36 1.93 -16.64 20.57
N GLY A 37 2.05 -17.12 19.34
CA GLY A 37 2.51 -18.47 19.02
C GLY A 37 1.43 -19.51 19.27
N TYR A 38 1.54 -20.68 18.63
CA TYR A 38 0.57 -21.78 18.79
C TYR A 38 0.51 -22.31 20.22
N ASN A 39 1.62 -22.22 20.95
CA ASN A 39 1.67 -22.48 22.38
C ASN A 39 2.27 -21.26 23.08
N PRO A 40 1.42 -20.37 23.65
CA PRO A 40 1.85 -19.15 24.32
C PRO A 40 2.87 -19.37 25.45
N ASN A 41 2.87 -20.55 26.08
CA ASN A 41 3.83 -20.87 27.13
C ASN A 41 5.21 -21.25 26.61
N LYS A 42 5.35 -21.61 25.32
CA LYS A 42 6.64 -21.94 24.69
C LYS A 42 7.30 -20.74 23.99
N GLY A 43 6.50 -19.80 23.50
CA GLY A 43 6.97 -18.55 22.92
C GLY A 43 6.11 -18.06 21.77
N GLY A 44 6.22 -16.76 21.49
CA GLY A 44 5.60 -16.09 20.34
C GLY A 44 6.58 -15.93 19.17
N HIS A 45 6.11 -15.27 18.12
CA HIS A 45 6.91 -14.98 16.92
C HIS A 45 7.13 -13.48 16.76
N TYR A 46 8.19 -13.15 16.02
CA TYR A 46 8.46 -11.79 15.57
C TYR A 46 8.08 -11.69 14.10
N ILE A 47 7.01 -10.98 13.80
CA ILE A 47 6.45 -10.92 12.45
C ILE A 47 6.72 -9.58 11.77
N THR A 48 6.76 -9.63 10.45
CA THR A 48 6.71 -8.43 9.61
C THR A 48 5.30 -8.30 9.04
N VAL A 49 4.74 -7.10 9.08
CA VAL A 49 3.41 -6.78 8.55
C VAL A 49 3.58 -5.81 7.40
N TRP A 50 3.16 -6.22 6.21
CA TRP A 50 3.36 -5.44 4.99
C TRP A 50 2.11 -5.43 4.13
N ALA A 51 1.97 -4.33 3.40
CA ALA A 51 0.98 -4.05 2.37
C ALA A 51 1.25 -2.62 1.86
N PRO A 52 0.81 -2.26 0.64
CA PRO A 52 0.86 -0.91 0.10
C PRO A 52 0.27 0.17 1.03
N ARG A 53 0.46 1.45 0.70
CA ARG A 53 -0.14 2.55 1.50
C ARG A 53 -1.67 2.47 1.50
N GLN A 54 -2.27 2.92 2.62
CA GLN A 54 -3.72 2.98 2.83
C GLN A 54 -4.49 1.66 2.66
N THR A 55 -3.89 0.55 3.07
CA THR A 55 -4.49 -0.80 3.09
C THR A 55 -5.01 -1.24 4.47
N GLY A 56 -5.02 -0.33 5.46
CA GLY A 56 -5.54 -0.64 6.80
C GLY A 56 -4.60 -1.42 7.73
N LYS A 57 -3.27 -1.47 7.44
CA LYS A 57 -2.27 -2.15 8.30
C LYS A 57 -2.32 -1.70 9.76
N THR A 58 -2.19 -0.40 10.00
CA THR A 58 -2.20 0.18 11.34
C THR A 58 -3.52 -0.13 12.05
N TRP A 59 -4.65 -0.02 11.35
CA TRP A 59 -5.96 -0.34 11.92
C TRP A 59 -6.04 -1.81 12.34
N ILE A 60 -5.70 -2.78 11.47
CA ILE A 60 -5.69 -4.20 11.83
C ILE A 60 -4.82 -4.46 13.05
N MET A 61 -3.63 -3.86 13.13
CA MET A 61 -2.73 -4.08 14.27
C MET A 61 -3.23 -3.39 15.54
N GLN A 62 -3.93 -2.26 15.45
CA GLN A 62 -4.62 -1.66 16.60
C GLN A 62 -5.72 -2.58 17.13
N GLU A 63 -6.45 -3.26 16.24
CA GLU A 63 -7.47 -4.23 16.64
C GLU A 63 -6.87 -5.46 17.30
N VAL A 64 -5.74 -5.95 16.78
CA VAL A 64 -4.95 -7.01 17.42
C VAL A 64 -4.50 -6.58 18.83
N VAL A 65 -4.01 -5.35 19.00
CA VAL A 65 -3.64 -4.80 20.32
C VAL A 65 -4.84 -4.76 21.25
N PHE A 66 -5.97 -4.27 20.76
CA PHE A 66 -7.20 -4.22 21.55
C PHE A 66 -7.60 -5.62 22.02
N SER A 67 -7.65 -6.59 21.11
CA SER A 67 -7.97 -7.98 21.44
C SER A 67 -7.01 -8.58 22.47
N LEU A 68 -5.70 -8.43 22.27
CA LEU A 68 -4.68 -8.99 23.17
C LEU A 68 -4.73 -8.37 24.57
N ARG A 69 -5.06 -7.07 24.68
CA ARG A 69 -5.19 -6.39 25.98
C ARG A 69 -6.36 -6.92 26.82
N GLN A 70 -7.45 -7.35 26.16
CA GLN A 70 -8.60 -7.93 26.88
C GLN A 70 -8.26 -9.29 27.52
N GLU A 71 -7.28 -10.02 26.99
CA GLU A 71 -6.89 -11.33 27.52
C GLU A 71 -6.03 -11.24 28.81
N ASN A 72 -5.43 -10.08 29.10
CA ASN A 72 -4.58 -9.79 30.27
C ASN A 72 -3.39 -10.76 30.50
N GLN A 73 -3.07 -11.62 29.53
CA GLN A 73 -1.94 -12.56 29.55
C GLN A 73 -0.61 -11.85 29.25
N PHE A 74 -0.65 -10.78 28.45
CA PHE A 74 0.50 -10.05 27.96
C PHE A 74 0.38 -8.56 28.26
N ASP A 75 1.51 -7.92 28.51
CA ASP A 75 1.59 -6.48 28.29
C ASP A 75 1.68 -6.23 26.78
N VAL A 76 0.93 -5.26 26.26
CA VAL A 76 0.85 -5.00 24.82
C VAL A 76 1.03 -3.53 24.51
N VAL A 77 2.10 -3.23 23.79
CA VAL A 77 2.52 -1.86 23.48
C VAL A 77 2.66 -1.69 21.98
N ILE A 78 2.09 -0.59 21.47
CA ILE A 78 2.28 -0.12 20.10
C ILE A 78 2.97 1.24 20.12
N LEU A 79 4.05 1.38 19.33
CA LEU A 79 4.87 2.59 19.20
C LEU A 79 4.96 3.02 17.73
N PRO A 80 4.43 4.20 17.34
CA PRO A 80 4.62 4.75 16.00
C PRO A 80 5.99 5.42 15.86
N LEU A 81 6.72 5.08 14.79
CA LEU A 81 8.12 5.46 14.62
C LEU A 81 8.36 6.62 13.63
N GLN A 82 7.31 7.14 13.00
CA GLN A 82 7.41 8.19 11.97
C GLN A 82 8.27 9.38 12.41
N HIS A 83 8.12 9.81 13.66
CA HIS A 83 8.80 10.98 14.21
C HIS A 83 10.33 10.80 14.36
N LEU A 84 10.83 9.57 14.18
CA LEU A 84 12.25 9.22 14.26
C LEU A 84 12.92 9.06 12.89
N SER A 85 12.23 9.38 11.79
CA SER A 85 12.71 9.13 10.43
C SER A 85 14.06 9.80 10.10
N ASN A 86 14.33 10.95 10.72
CA ASN A 86 15.54 11.72 10.50
C ASN A 86 16.68 11.36 11.47
N VAL A 87 16.45 10.41 12.38
CA VAL A 87 17.46 9.98 13.35
C VAL A 87 18.31 8.86 12.74
N THR A 88 19.62 9.06 12.75
CA THR A 88 20.60 8.11 12.19
C THR A 88 21.38 7.35 13.26
N ASP A 89 21.36 7.83 14.51
CA ASP A 89 21.96 7.16 15.65
C ASP A 89 20.97 6.17 16.29
N VAL A 90 21.33 4.89 16.26
CA VAL A 90 20.51 3.82 16.83
C VAL A 90 20.35 3.93 18.34
N ASN A 91 21.34 4.45 19.06
CA ASN A 91 21.25 4.64 20.51
C ASN A 91 20.28 5.76 20.86
N ARG A 92 20.21 6.81 20.02
CA ARG A 92 19.21 7.86 20.17
C ARG A 92 17.80 7.33 19.94
N VAL A 93 17.61 6.44 18.98
CA VAL A 93 16.32 5.76 18.78
C VAL A 93 15.98 4.88 19.97
N ALA A 94 16.93 4.06 20.45
CA ALA A 94 16.75 3.21 21.63
C ALA A 94 16.38 4.01 22.90
N GLN A 95 16.97 5.20 23.09
CA GLN A 95 16.62 6.13 24.16
C GLN A 95 15.16 6.56 24.12
N VAL A 96 14.67 6.96 22.93
CA VAL A 96 13.29 7.42 22.76
C VAL A 96 12.31 6.26 22.95
N LEU A 97 12.56 5.13 22.29
CA LEU A 97 11.72 3.93 22.43
C LEU A 97 11.69 3.41 23.86
N GLY A 98 12.83 3.41 24.53
CA GLY A 98 12.92 2.99 25.92
C GLY A 98 12.11 3.89 26.84
N ARG A 99 12.15 5.21 26.64
CA ARG A 99 11.33 6.16 27.38
C ARG A 99 9.84 5.91 27.17
N GLU A 100 9.40 5.84 25.91
CA GLU A 100 7.99 5.61 25.58
C GLU A 100 7.48 4.27 26.11
N LEU A 101 8.32 3.23 26.04
CA LEU A 101 7.99 1.90 26.56
C LEU A 101 7.87 1.92 28.08
N MET A 102 8.80 2.55 28.80
CA MET A 102 8.72 2.71 30.25
C MET A 102 7.49 3.49 30.68
N GLU A 103 7.15 4.58 29.97
CA GLU A 103 5.94 5.37 30.25
C GLU A 103 4.67 4.54 30.05
N LYS A 104 4.55 3.81 28.93
CA LYS A 104 3.37 2.98 28.64
C LYS A 104 3.22 1.77 29.56
N LEU A 105 4.33 1.23 30.06
CA LEU A 105 4.35 0.10 31.00
C LEU A 105 4.41 0.53 32.47
N SER A 106 4.47 1.83 32.76
CA SER A 106 4.63 2.38 34.12
C SER A 106 5.84 1.80 34.86
N LEU A 107 6.97 1.63 34.16
CA LEU A 107 8.22 1.12 34.72
C LEU A 107 9.04 2.22 35.40
N ASP A 108 9.89 1.83 36.34
CA ASP A 108 10.87 2.72 36.94
C ASP A 108 11.82 3.29 35.88
N LYS A 109 12.21 4.55 36.07
CA LYS A 109 13.09 5.25 35.12
C LYS A 109 14.49 4.65 35.13
N LEU A 110 14.79 3.90 34.07
CA LEU A 110 16.13 3.40 33.78
C LEU A 110 16.86 4.38 32.85
N SER A 111 18.16 4.58 33.09
CA SER A 111 19.00 5.35 32.19
C SER A 111 19.37 4.49 30.99
N ILE A 112 18.83 4.82 29.83
CA ILE A 112 19.13 4.13 28.56
C ILE A 112 20.04 5.03 27.77
N ASN A 113 21.30 4.68 27.60
CA ASN A 113 22.24 5.44 26.77
C ASN A 113 22.65 4.66 25.53
N THR A 114 22.58 3.33 25.59
CA THR A 114 22.99 2.39 24.55
C THR A 114 21.88 1.40 24.20
N LEU A 115 22.02 0.70 23.08
CA LEU A 115 21.18 -0.47 22.76
C LEU A 115 21.26 -1.58 23.81
N GLU A 116 22.41 -1.74 24.48
CA GLU A 116 22.58 -2.73 25.54
C GLU A 116 21.72 -2.38 26.76
N ASP A 117 21.71 -1.11 27.16
CA ASP A 117 20.84 -0.60 28.23
C ASP A 117 19.36 -0.80 27.87
N PHE A 118 19.00 -0.58 26.60
CA PHE A 118 17.64 -0.83 26.11
C PHE A 118 17.26 -2.32 26.23
N GLY A 119 18.22 -3.23 26.09
CA GLY A 119 18.04 -4.66 26.36
C GLY A 119 17.59 -4.99 27.78
N LEU A 120 18.00 -4.19 28.77
CA LEU A 120 17.61 -4.37 30.17
C LEU A 120 16.10 -4.17 30.37
N LEU A 121 15.44 -3.36 29.55
CA LEU A 121 13.99 -3.18 29.61
C LEU A 121 13.23 -4.47 29.32
N PHE A 122 13.80 -5.38 28.54
CA PHE A 122 13.12 -6.63 28.15
C PHE A 122 13.44 -7.78 29.08
N LYS A 123 14.28 -7.59 30.09
CA LYS A 123 14.67 -8.63 31.03
C LYS A 123 13.56 -8.90 32.06
N ARG A 124 13.49 -10.14 32.54
CA ARG A 124 12.55 -10.56 33.60
C ARG A 124 12.71 -9.79 34.91
N GLN A 125 13.88 -9.21 35.18
CA GLN A 125 14.10 -8.36 36.34
C GLN A 125 13.35 -7.01 36.24
N THR A 126 13.03 -6.58 35.01
CA THR A 126 12.38 -5.29 34.74
C THR A 126 10.91 -5.48 34.38
N LEU A 127 10.59 -6.46 33.54
CA LEU A 127 9.23 -6.80 33.17
C LEU A 127 8.66 -7.86 34.11
N SER A 128 7.45 -7.62 34.62
CA SER A 128 6.71 -8.58 35.44
C SER A 128 5.87 -9.54 34.60
N LYS A 129 5.55 -9.17 33.36
CA LYS A 129 4.75 -9.97 32.42
C LYS A 129 5.42 -10.08 31.05
N PRO A 130 5.08 -11.12 30.27
CA PRO A 130 5.52 -11.23 28.88
C PRO A 130 4.95 -10.08 28.04
N LEU A 131 5.79 -9.48 27.19
CA LEU A 131 5.49 -8.29 26.40
C LEU A 131 5.28 -8.64 24.92
N ILE A 132 4.22 -8.12 24.32
CA ILE A 132 4.05 -8.05 22.86
C ILE A 132 4.28 -6.60 22.42
N LEU A 133 5.28 -6.38 21.57
CA LEU A 133 5.67 -5.06 21.10
C LEU A 133 5.31 -4.88 19.61
N ILE A 134 4.66 -3.78 19.26
CA ILE A 134 4.35 -3.43 17.89
C ILE A 134 5.03 -2.12 17.55
N LEU A 135 5.82 -2.13 16.49
CA LEU A 135 6.52 -0.96 15.98
C LEU A 135 5.88 -0.57 14.64
N ASP A 136 5.14 0.54 14.64
CA ASP A 136 4.47 1.04 13.44
C ASP A 136 5.38 2.00 12.66
N GLU A 137 5.23 2.01 11.33
CA GLU A 137 6.09 2.74 10.39
C GLU A 137 7.59 2.47 10.57
N PHE A 138 7.95 1.20 10.75
CA PHE A 138 9.34 0.78 10.97
C PHE A 138 10.26 1.19 9.81
N ASP A 139 9.80 1.07 8.57
CA ASP A 139 10.50 1.51 7.34
C ASP A 139 10.70 3.02 7.22
N GLY A 140 10.10 3.81 8.11
CA GLY A 140 10.40 5.24 8.23
C GLY A 140 11.80 5.53 8.77
N LEU A 141 12.42 4.57 9.47
CA LEU A 141 13.75 4.71 10.05
C LEU A 141 14.88 4.63 9.01
N SER A 142 16.01 5.26 9.32
CA SER A 142 17.20 5.18 8.47
C SER A 142 17.82 3.77 8.44
N GLU A 143 18.47 3.40 7.34
CA GLU A 143 19.06 2.06 7.16
C GLU A 143 20.02 1.61 8.28
N PRO A 144 20.94 2.47 8.80
CA PRO A 144 21.82 2.07 9.90
C PRO A 144 21.05 1.73 11.18
N VAL A 145 20.01 2.51 11.48
CA VAL A 145 19.14 2.28 12.65
C VAL A 145 18.35 0.99 12.48
N LEU A 146 17.75 0.77 11.30
CA LEU A 146 17.04 -0.46 10.98
C LEU A 146 17.91 -1.69 11.20
N ALA A 147 19.12 -1.69 10.63
CA ALA A 147 20.06 -2.80 10.77
C ALA A 147 20.44 -3.06 12.24
N GLY A 148 20.67 -2.00 13.02
CA GLY A 148 21.00 -2.09 14.43
C GLY A 148 19.86 -2.66 15.28
N LEU A 149 18.63 -2.12 15.14
CA LEU A 149 17.46 -2.58 15.88
C LEU A 149 17.09 -4.02 15.53
N VAL A 150 17.12 -4.39 14.25
CA VAL A 150 16.84 -5.75 13.80
C VAL A 150 17.84 -6.74 14.39
N GLY A 151 19.15 -6.43 14.36
CA GLY A 151 20.18 -7.26 14.99
C GLY A 151 19.97 -7.41 16.50
N PHE A 152 19.60 -6.32 17.17
CA PHE A 152 19.28 -6.30 18.60
C PHE A 152 18.09 -7.20 18.95
N PHE A 153 16.94 -7.03 18.29
CA PHE A 153 15.76 -7.83 18.56
C PHE A 153 15.96 -9.31 18.22
N ARG A 154 16.70 -9.61 17.14
CA ARG A 154 17.08 -11.00 16.81
C ARG A 154 17.87 -11.67 17.92
N ASN A 155 18.79 -10.95 18.56
CA ASN A 155 19.56 -11.48 19.69
C ASN A 155 18.63 -11.85 20.87
N ILE A 156 17.66 -10.97 21.19
CA ILE A 156 16.65 -11.24 22.22
C ILE A 156 15.83 -12.49 21.87
N TYR A 157 15.37 -12.60 20.62
CA TYR A 157 14.61 -13.76 20.16
C TYR A 157 15.41 -15.07 20.30
N ASN A 158 16.64 -15.10 19.78
CA ASN A 158 17.50 -16.28 19.83
C ASN A 158 17.81 -16.68 21.28
N SER A 159 18.05 -15.71 22.16
CA SER A 159 18.24 -15.97 23.60
C SER A 159 17.02 -16.65 24.22
N ARG A 160 15.79 -16.23 23.86
CA ARG A 160 14.56 -16.90 24.30
C ARG A 160 14.38 -18.29 23.70
N GLN A 161 14.79 -18.52 22.45
CA GLN A 161 14.70 -19.83 21.80
C GLN A 161 15.67 -20.84 22.40
N ASN A 162 16.86 -20.39 22.83
CA ASN A 162 17.85 -21.24 23.52
C ASN A 162 17.39 -21.69 24.92
N GLN A 163 16.26 -21.18 25.42
CA GLN A 163 15.63 -21.56 26.68
C GLN A 163 14.28 -22.27 26.43
N ALA A 164 14.27 -23.22 25.50
CA ALA A 164 13.07 -23.94 25.08
C ALA A 164 12.46 -24.84 26.19
N ASP A 165 13.26 -25.17 27.20
CA ASP A 165 12.88 -25.90 28.41
C ASP A 165 12.08 -25.04 29.41
N LYS A 166 12.20 -23.71 29.33
CA LYS A 166 11.54 -22.76 30.23
C LYS A 166 10.21 -22.28 29.67
N SER A 167 9.23 -22.05 30.54
CA SER A 167 8.01 -21.35 30.15
C SER A 167 8.29 -19.88 29.82
N THR A 168 7.41 -19.25 29.05
CA THR A 168 7.53 -17.84 28.62
C THR A 168 7.87 -16.86 29.76
N ALA A 169 7.33 -17.06 30.96
CA ALA A 169 7.54 -16.20 32.13
C ALA A 169 8.87 -16.47 32.87
N GLU A 170 9.51 -17.62 32.62
CA GLU A 170 10.76 -18.04 33.25
C GLU A 170 12.00 -17.72 32.39
N LYS A 171 11.80 -17.31 31.14
CA LYS A 171 12.87 -16.91 30.22
C LYS A 171 13.55 -15.61 30.67
N ASP A 172 14.80 -15.43 30.29
CA ASP A 172 15.61 -14.29 30.74
C ASP A 172 15.10 -12.97 30.18
N TYR A 173 14.67 -12.99 28.91
CA TYR A 173 13.97 -11.89 28.28
C TYR A 173 12.49 -12.23 28.20
N LEU A 174 11.61 -11.26 28.44
CA LEU A 174 10.16 -11.39 28.41
C LEU A 174 9.51 -10.77 27.16
N LEU A 175 10.29 -10.26 26.19
CA LEU A 175 9.76 -9.88 24.88
C LEU A 175 9.24 -11.11 24.14
N HIS A 176 7.93 -11.35 24.23
CA HIS A 176 7.27 -12.58 23.82
C HIS A 176 7.01 -12.64 22.34
N GLY A 177 6.46 -11.56 21.79
CA GLY A 177 6.11 -11.43 20.38
C GLY A 177 6.37 -10.01 19.91
N MET A 178 6.57 -9.85 18.61
CA MET A 178 6.82 -8.54 18.03
C MET A 178 6.17 -8.41 16.65
N ALA A 179 5.64 -7.24 16.30
CA ALA A 179 5.25 -6.91 14.93
C ALA A 179 5.98 -5.65 14.47
N LEU A 180 6.60 -5.74 13.29
CA LEU A 180 7.19 -4.60 12.58
C LEU A 180 6.26 -4.26 11.41
N ILE A 181 5.66 -3.06 11.41
CA ILE A 181 4.73 -2.62 10.36
C ILE A 181 5.44 -1.67 9.41
N GLY A 182 5.22 -1.84 8.10
CA GLY A 182 5.87 -1.01 7.08
C GLY A 182 7.32 -1.46 6.96
N VAL A 183 7.58 -2.49 6.16
CA VAL A 183 8.88 -3.18 6.16
C VAL A 183 9.50 -3.13 4.75
N ARG A 184 9.25 -2.03 4.01
CA ARG A 184 9.68 -1.85 2.61
C ARG A 184 11.16 -2.17 2.40
N THR A 185 12.00 -1.65 3.28
CA THR A 185 13.46 -1.72 3.16
C THR A 185 14.06 -2.98 3.78
N VAL A 186 13.44 -3.61 4.78
CA VAL A 186 14.04 -4.80 5.40
C VAL A 186 14.04 -5.97 4.42
N LEU A 187 13.01 -6.13 3.57
CA LEU A 187 13.02 -7.14 2.49
C LEU A 187 14.09 -6.86 1.41
N ASP A 188 14.54 -5.62 1.23
CA ASP A 188 15.66 -5.29 0.33
C ASP A 188 17.03 -5.45 1.04
N VAL A 189 17.13 -5.13 2.34
CA VAL A 189 18.30 -5.37 3.19
C VAL A 189 18.56 -6.87 3.37
N GLU A 190 17.54 -7.72 3.20
CA GLU A 190 17.64 -9.17 3.19
C GLU A 190 18.55 -9.72 2.06
N ASN A 191 18.72 -8.98 0.96
CA ASN A 191 19.39 -9.48 -0.24
C ASN A 191 20.92 -9.26 -0.25
N ALA A 192 21.46 -8.28 0.49
CA ALA A 192 22.89 -7.95 0.41
C ALA A 192 23.78 -8.62 1.48
N LYS A 193 23.24 -8.99 2.65
CA LYS A 193 24.03 -9.52 3.80
C LYS A 193 23.41 -10.75 4.49
N GLY A 194 22.39 -11.36 3.88
CA GLY A 194 21.57 -12.41 4.48
C GLY A 194 20.56 -11.85 5.48
N SER A 195 19.35 -12.42 5.52
CA SER A 195 18.24 -11.88 6.32
C SER A 195 18.59 -11.77 7.80
N PRO A 196 18.69 -10.55 8.36
CA PRO A 196 18.91 -10.39 9.77
C PRO A 196 17.60 -10.60 10.56
N PHE A 197 16.45 -10.76 9.89
CA PHE A 197 15.15 -11.01 10.52
C PHE A 197 14.50 -12.31 10.02
N ASN A 198 15.31 -13.35 9.76
CA ASN A 198 14.85 -14.70 9.38
C ASN A 198 14.19 -15.45 10.56
N VAL A 199 13.39 -14.70 11.33
CA VAL A 199 12.60 -15.10 12.48
C VAL A 199 11.14 -15.16 12.05
N GLN A 200 10.89 -15.88 10.96
CA GLN A 200 9.67 -16.64 10.70
C GLN A 200 8.34 -15.91 10.96
N ARG A 201 7.95 -15.03 10.03
CA ARG A 201 6.67 -15.03 9.28
C ARG A 201 6.31 -13.62 8.82
N SER A 202 6.02 -13.51 7.52
CA SER A 202 5.60 -12.27 6.89
C SER A 202 4.09 -12.31 6.68
N MET A 203 3.40 -11.25 7.10
CA MET A 203 1.95 -11.14 7.03
C MET A 203 1.56 -10.04 6.05
N HIS A 204 0.98 -10.45 4.92
CA HIS A 204 0.35 -9.56 3.96
C HIS A 204 -1.06 -9.15 4.44
N ILE A 205 -1.37 -7.85 4.38
CA ILE A 205 -2.74 -7.35 4.57
C ILE A 205 -3.37 -7.11 3.20
N PRO A 206 -4.34 -7.96 2.77
CA PRO A 206 -4.95 -7.82 1.45
C PRO A 206 -5.91 -6.62 1.37
N ASN A 207 -6.23 -6.22 0.14
CA ASN A 207 -7.37 -5.35 -0.15
C ASN A 207 -8.69 -5.95 0.35
N LEU A 208 -9.74 -5.14 0.43
CA LEU A 208 -11.10 -5.59 0.70
C LEU A 208 -11.51 -6.66 -0.30
N THR A 209 -12.34 -7.62 0.13
CA THR A 209 -13.06 -8.50 -0.79
C THR A 209 -14.33 -7.81 -1.30
N HIS A 210 -14.98 -8.38 -2.32
CA HIS A 210 -16.25 -7.87 -2.81
C HIS A 210 -17.31 -7.82 -1.70
N ASP A 211 -17.46 -8.91 -0.96
CA ASP A 211 -18.39 -9.00 0.19
C ASP A 211 -18.09 -7.95 1.26
N GLU A 212 -16.82 -7.67 1.51
CA GLU A 212 -16.39 -6.64 2.47
C GLU A 212 -16.73 -5.22 1.98
N VAL A 213 -16.62 -4.96 0.68
CA VAL A 213 -17.07 -3.68 0.08
C VAL A 213 -18.59 -3.57 0.16
N VAL A 214 -19.33 -4.61 -0.23
CA VAL A 214 -20.79 -4.66 -0.13
C VAL A 214 -21.24 -4.42 1.32
N TYR A 215 -20.56 -5.03 2.29
CA TYR A 215 -20.82 -4.84 3.71
C TYR A 215 -20.69 -3.37 4.13
N LEU A 216 -19.63 -2.66 3.72
CA LEU A 216 -19.45 -1.23 4.06
C LEU A 216 -20.61 -0.36 3.56
N PHE A 217 -21.01 -0.52 2.30
CA PHE A 217 -22.11 0.26 1.73
C PHE A 217 -23.47 -0.15 2.32
N ASN A 218 -23.64 -1.40 2.73
CA ASN A 218 -24.83 -1.82 3.48
C ASN A 218 -24.91 -1.18 4.87
N CYS A 219 -23.79 -1.02 5.59
CA CYS A 219 -23.79 -0.27 6.85
C CYS A 219 -24.29 1.17 6.65
N TYR A 220 -23.83 1.84 5.58
CA TYR A 220 -24.33 3.16 5.24
C TYR A 220 -25.83 3.17 4.95
N GLN A 221 -26.32 2.26 4.10
CA GLN A 221 -27.74 2.18 3.76
C GLN A 221 -28.63 1.95 5.00
N GLN A 222 -28.18 1.09 5.92
CA GLN A 222 -28.91 0.79 7.17
C GLN A 222 -28.99 1.99 8.11
N GLU A 223 -27.92 2.78 8.23
CA GLU A 223 -27.87 3.91 9.15
C GLU A 223 -28.49 5.19 8.58
N SER A 224 -28.23 5.48 7.30
CA SER A 224 -28.74 6.67 6.62
C SER A 224 -30.20 6.52 6.17
N GLY A 225 -30.65 5.29 5.92
CA GLY A 225 -31.91 5.00 5.24
C GLY A 225 -31.90 5.32 3.74
N GLN A 226 -30.81 5.85 3.19
CA GLN A 226 -30.68 6.14 1.77
C GLN A 226 -30.28 4.87 1.03
N LEU A 227 -31.07 4.49 0.01
CA LEU A 227 -30.78 3.32 -0.81
C LEU A 227 -29.64 3.59 -1.80
N ILE A 228 -28.87 2.56 -2.11
CA ILE A 228 -27.84 2.57 -3.15
C ILE A 228 -28.23 1.51 -4.18
N GLU A 229 -28.24 1.88 -5.47
CA GLU A 229 -28.45 0.90 -6.54
C GLU A 229 -27.35 -0.16 -6.51
N PRO A 230 -27.67 -1.47 -6.63
CA PRO A 230 -26.66 -2.54 -6.62
C PRO A 230 -25.52 -2.30 -7.60
N GLU A 231 -25.83 -1.78 -8.79
CA GLU A 231 -24.88 -1.46 -9.86
C GLU A 231 -23.83 -0.43 -9.44
N VAL A 232 -24.14 0.45 -8.47
CA VAL A 232 -23.17 1.40 -7.91
C VAL A 232 -22.12 0.65 -7.10
N VAL A 233 -22.54 -0.27 -6.23
CA VAL A 233 -21.62 -1.08 -5.42
C VAL A 233 -20.79 -1.99 -6.31
N GLU A 234 -21.42 -2.58 -7.34
CA GLU A 234 -20.69 -3.35 -8.35
C GLU A 234 -19.69 -2.49 -9.12
N GLY A 235 -19.99 -1.24 -9.46
CA GLY A 235 -19.05 -0.32 -10.14
C GLY A 235 -17.86 0.12 -9.28
N ILE A 236 -17.97 0.03 -7.96
CA ILE A 236 -16.85 0.27 -7.03
C ILE A 236 -15.87 -0.90 -7.07
N TRP A 237 -16.39 -2.12 -7.23
CA TRP A 237 -15.60 -3.34 -7.23
C TRP A 237 -15.16 -3.80 -8.63
N TYR A 238 -16.11 -4.09 -9.51
CA TYR A 238 -15.88 -4.64 -10.85
C TYR A 238 -15.68 -3.53 -11.87
N GLU A 239 -14.88 -3.86 -12.88
CA GLU A 239 -14.86 -3.13 -14.14
C GLU A 239 -16.21 -3.28 -14.85
N LEU A 240 -17.09 -2.29 -14.67
CA LEU A 240 -18.32 -2.22 -15.45
C LEU A 240 -18.00 -1.66 -16.84
N ASN A 241 -18.08 -2.52 -17.85
CA ASN A 241 -18.03 -2.15 -19.27
C ASN A 241 -19.31 -1.42 -19.69
N VAL A 242 -19.51 -0.20 -19.18
CA VAL A 242 -20.54 0.70 -19.69
C VAL A 242 -19.83 1.77 -20.50
N ALA A 243 -19.91 1.64 -21.82
CA ALA A 243 -19.49 2.59 -22.85
C ALA A 243 -18.50 3.68 -22.34
N SER A 244 -17.21 3.36 -22.40
CA SER A 244 -16.09 4.30 -22.31
C SER A 244 -15.65 4.81 -20.92
N SER A 245 -16.06 4.19 -19.80
CA SER A 245 -15.49 4.54 -18.48
C SER A 245 -15.32 3.34 -17.55
N VAL A 246 -14.15 2.71 -17.61
CA VAL A 246 -13.68 1.72 -16.64
C VAL A 246 -13.64 2.31 -15.22
N THR A 247 -14.36 1.70 -14.28
CA THR A 247 -14.49 2.11 -12.87
C THR A 247 -14.23 0.89 -12.01
N SER A 248 -13.23 0.93 -11.13
CA SER A 248 -12.97 -0.12 -10.13
C SER A 248 -11.81 0.28 -9.24
N PHE A 249 -11.99 0.13 -7.93
CA PHE A 249 -10.93 0.31 -6.92
C PHE A 249 -10.33 -1.03 -6.46
N GLN A 250 -10.89 -2.17 -6.91
CA GLN A 250 -10.51 -3.54 -6.53
C GLN A 250 -10.29 -3.72 -5.03
N GLY A 251 -11.17 -3.11 -4.22
CA GLY A 251 -11.15 -3.23 -2.77
C GLY A 251 -10.04 -2.47 -2.07
N GLN A 252 -9.27 -1.59 -2.73
CA GLN A 252 -8.23 -0.82 -2.04
C GLN A 252 -8.89 0.06 -0.94
N PRO A 253 -8.64 -0.20 0.37
CA PRO A 253 -9.48 0.34 1.45
C PRO A 253 -9.56 1.87 1.47
N GLY A 254 -8.43 2.55 1.24
CA GLY A 254 -8.36 4.01 1.20
C GLY A 254 -9.20 4.63 0.08
N LEU A 255 -9.10 4.10 -1.14
CA LEU A 255 -9.83 4.57 -2.32
C LEU A 255 -11.31 4.21 -2.22
N THR A 256 -11.65 3.01 -1.78
CA THR A 256 -13.04 2.61 -1.55
C THR A 256 -13.71 3.53 -0.54
N SER A 257 -13.05 3.82 0.58
CA SER A 257 -13.62 4.67 1.64
C SER A 257 -13.66 6.13 1.20
N TRP A 258 -12.59 6.65 0.58
CA TRP A 258 -12.58 8.00 0.00
C TRP A 258 -13.70 8.19 -1.01
N PHE A 259 -13.92 7.22 -1.90
CA PHE A 259 -14.99 7.29 -2.88
C PHE A 259 -16.37 7.16 -2.24
N GLY A 260 -16.51 6.35 -1.18
CA GLY A 260 -17.72 6.29 -0.36
C GLY A 260 -18.08 7.66 0.25
N GLU A 261 -17.09 8.39 0.78
CA GLU A 261 -17.26 9.77 1.27
C GLU A 261 -17.69 10.73 0.14
N LEU A 262 -17.11 10.60 -1.04
CA LEU A 262 -17.51 11.41 -2.20
C LEU A 262 -18.96 11.16 -2.61
N LEU A 263 -19.38 9.90 -2.67
CA LEU A 263 -20.72 9.48 -3.06
C LEU A 263 -21.79 9.83 -2.04
N THR A 264 -21.47 9.77 -0.74
CA THR A 264 -22.47 9.84 0.34
C THR A 264 -22.50 11.19 1.04
N GLU A 265 -21.42 11.97 0.95
CA GLU A 265 -21.29 13.27 1.62
C GLU A 265 -20.97 14.39 0.62
N THR A 266 -19.83 14.33 -0.07
CA THR A 266 -19.33 15.48 -0.85
C THR A 266 -20.24 15.88 -2.00
N TYR A 267 -20.71 14.90 -2.78
CA TYR A 267 -21.56 15.14 -3.95
C TYR A 267 -23.03 14.75 -3.73
N ASN A 268 -23.37 14.21 -2.56
CA ASN A 268 -24.72 13.78 -2.22
C ASN A 268 -25.61 14.95 -1.77
N LYS A 269 -26.25 15.61 -2.74
CA LYS A 269 -27.12 16.77 -2.44
C LYS A 269 -28.56 16.39 -2.10
N ALA A 270 -29.00 15.18 -2.46
CA ALA A 270 -30.38 14.72 -2.31
C ALA A 270 -30.39 13.39 -1.55
N THR A 271 -30.26 13.47 -0.22
CA THR A 271 -30.15 12.31 0.67
C THR A 271 -31.45 11.51 0.79
N ASP A 272 -32.56 12.06 0.31
CA ASP A 272 -33.88 11.42 0.24
C ASP A 272 -34.07 10.54 -1.01
N GLN A 273 -33.19 10.67 -2.00
CA GLN A 273 -33.22 9.90 -3.25
C GLN A 273 -32.17 8.79 -3.25
N PRO A 274 -32.39 7.65 -3.94
CA PRO A 274 -31.38 6.62 -4.08
C PRO A 274 -30.11 7.14 -4.77
N ILE A 275 -28.95 6.64 -4.35
CA ILE A 275 -27.69 6.86 -5.07
C ILE A 275 -27.70 5.96 -6.30
N THR A 276 -27.72 6.59 -7.48
CA THR A 276 -27.84 5.91 -8.77
C THR A 276 -26.52 5.78 -9.51
N LEU A 277 -26.47 4.88 -10.51
CA LEU A 277 -25.31 4.74 -11.38
C LEU A 277 -24.97 6.04 -12.14
N ALA A 278 -25.96 6.87 -12.46
CA ALA A 278 -25.74 8.18 -13.08
C ALA A 278 -24.99 9.13 -12.13
N HIS A 279 -25.37 9.15 -10.85
CA HIS A 279 -24.67 9.91 -9.82
C HIS A 279 -23.22 9.42 -9.67
N PHE A 280 -23.05 8.10 -9.55
CA PHE A 280 -21.75 7.45 -9.47
C PHE A 280 -20.80 7.87 -10.60
N LYS A 281 -21.27 7.86 -11.86
CA LYS A 281 -20.46 8.27 -13.02
C LYS A 281 -19.99 9.72 -12.93
N GLY A 282 -20.87 10.63 -12.50
CA GLY A 282 -20.52 12.04 -12.31
C GLY A 282 -19.47 12.24 -11.23
N VAL A 283 -19.64 11.55 -10.09
CA VAL A 283 -18.66 11.58 -8.98
C VAL A 283 -17.32 10.97 -9.39
N TYR A 284 -17.34 9.88 -10.17
CA TYR A 284 -16.13 9.24 -10.68
C TYR A 284 -15.33 10.14 -11.63
N ALA A 285 -16.02 10.84 -12.54
CA ALA A 285 -15.36 11.82 -13.41
C ALA A 285 -14.71 12.94 -12.58
N ALA A 286 -15.41 13.47 -11.57
CA ALA A 286 -14.83 14.46 -10.66
C ALA A 286 -13.63 13.91 -9.86
N ALA A 287 -13.70 12.65 -9.42
CA ALA A 287 -12.61 11.97 -8.73
C ALA A 287 -11.37 11.82 -9.62
N LEU A 288 -11.55 11.57 -10.91
CA LEU A 288 -10.45 11.49 -11.88
C LEU A 288 -9.82 12.85 -12.17
N ASP A 289 -10.66 13.86 -12.47
CA ASP A 289 -10.20 15.08 -13.13
C ASP A 289 -10.01 16.28 -12.18
N LEU A 290 -10.74 16.32 -11.07
CA LEU A 290 -10.88 17.54 -10.25
C LEU A 290 -10.32 17.40 -8.83
N LEU A 291 -10.18 16.18 -8.31
CA LEU A 291 -9.86 15.96 -6.91
C LEU A 291 -8.44 15.42 -6.71
N PRO A 292 -7.61 16.06 -5.86
CA PRO A 292 -6.33 15.50 -5.49
C PRO A 292 -6.52 14.30 -4.58
N ASN A 293 -5.73 13.25 -4.81
CA ASN A 293 -5.66 12.10 -3.92
C ASN A 293 -4.20 11.82 -3.50
N ASN A 294 -3.91 11.93 -2.21
CA ASN A 294 -2.55 11.79 -1.67
C ASN A 294 -1.91 10.42 -1.96
N ASN A 295 -2.72 9.35 -2.03
CA ASN A 295 -2.23 8.03 -2.40
C ASN A 295 -1.78 8.02 -3.87
N ILE A 296 -2.59 8.56 -4.77
CA ILE A 296 -2.25 8.69 -6.19
C ILE A 296 -0.98 9.54 -6.38
N LEU A 297 -0.89 10.70 -5.71
CA LEU A 297 0.31 11.53 -5.76
C LEU A 297 1.55 10.79 -5.22
N ASN A 298 1.39 9.96 -4.20
CA ASN A 298 2.48 9.11 -3.70
C ASN A 298 2.91 8.07 -4.74
N LEU A 299 1.96 7.37 -5.36
CA LEU A 299 2.25 6.38 -6.41
C LEU A 299 3.00 7.03 -7.58
N ILE A 300 2.53 8.18 -8.07
CA ILE A 300 3.21 8.97 -9.10
C ILE A 300 4.63 9.31 -8.66
N SER A 301 4.82 9.77 -7.41
CA SER A 301 6.13 10.14 -6.89
C SER A 301 7.13 8.98 -6.87
N LYS A 302 6.65 7.73 -6.81
CA LYS A 302 7.48 6.51 -6.82
C LYS A 302 7.70 6.00 -8.24
N ALA A 303 6.66 5.99 -9.07
CA ALA A 303 6.72 5.57 -10.46
C ALA A 303 7.65 6.46 -11.31
N LYS A 304 7.72 7.77 -11.01
CA LYS A 304 8.55 8.71 -11.78
C LYS A 304 10.04 8.68 -11.46
N GLN A 305 10.46 7.92 -10.45
CA GLN A 305 11.86 7.89 -10.02
C GLN A 305 12.69 7.03 -10.98
N GLU A 306 13.88 7.48 -11.33
CA GLU A 306 14.88 6.62 -11.95
C GLU A 306 15.48 5.68 -10.89
N PRO A 307 15.75 4.41 -11.21
CA PRO A 307 15.70 3.77 -12.53
C PRO A 307 14.35 3.09 -12.87
N TYR A 308 13.28 3.34 -12.11
CA TYR A 308 12.02 2.59 -12.20
C TYR A 308 11.11 3.06 -13.33
N LYS A 309 11.20 4.34 -13.69
CA LYS A 309 10.33 4.99 -14.69
C LYS A 309 10.35 4.31 -16.07
N PRO A 310 11.49 3.93 -16.67
CA PRO A 310 11.50 3.30 -18.00
C PRO A 310 10.71 1.99 -18.04
N PHE A 311 10.92 1.11 -17.05
CA PHE A 311 10.16 -0.14 -16.92
C PHE A 311 8.67 0.14 -16.72
N PHE A 312 8.33 1.13 -15.89
CA PHE A 312 6.95 1.51 -15.66
C PHE A 312 6.23 1.99 -16.93
N LEU A 313 6.90 2.77 -17.78
CA LEU A 313 6.34 3.22 -19.07
C LEU A 313 6.16 2.04 -20.04
N GLU A 314 7.05 1.06 -20.03
CA GLU A 314 6.95 -0.15 -20.85
C GLU A 314 5.67 -0.96 -20.55
N LEU A 315 5.19 -0.94 -19.30
CA LEU A 315 3.93 -1.61 -18.91
C LEU A 315 2.70 -1.06 -19.65
N PHE A 316 2.73 0.19 -20.13
CA PHE A 316 1.65 0.78 -20.94
C PHE A 316 1.80 0.50 -22.44
N GLN A 317 3.03 0.24 -22.91
CA GLN A 317 3.35 0.16 -24.35
C GLN A 317 3.31 -1.28 -24.88
N THR A 318 3.45 -2.28 -24.00
CA THR A 318 3.58 -3.67 -24.39
C THR A 318 2.27 -4.44 -24.26
N LYS A 319 1.93 -5.26 -25.28
CA LYS A 319 0.83 -6.24 -25.19
C LYS A 319 1.26 -7.53 -24.47
N THR A 320 2.56 -7.68 -24.22
CA THR A 320 3.14 -8.86 -23.61
C THR A 320 3.12 -8.72 -22.09
N LYS A 321 2.52 -9.69 -21.41
CA LYS A 321 2.53 -9.71 -19.94
C LYS A 321 3.96 -9.89 -19.42
N VAL A 322 4.41 -8.98 -18.56
CA VAL A 322 5.71 -9.08 -17.89
C VAL A 322 5.60 -10.05 -16.73
N LYS A 323 6.52 -11.02 -16.63
CA LYS A 323 6.53 -11.99 -15.53
C LYS A 323 6.92 -11.30 -14.22
N PHE A 324 6.15 -11.56 -13.16
CA PHE A 324 6.46 -11.04 -11.84
C PHE A 324 7.59 -11.84 -11.18
N THR A 325 8.54 -11.17 -10.55
CA THR A 325 9.58 -11.78 -9.72
C THR A 325 10.06 -10.83 -8.63
N TYR A 326 10.15 -11.33 -7.39
CA TYR A 326 10.74 -10.57 -6.27
C TYR A 326 12.24 -10.32 -6.42
N ARG A 327 12.92 -11.07 -7.30
CA ARG A 327 14.37 -10.93 -7.51
C ARG A 327 14.73 -9.75 -8.40
N ASP A 328 13.75 -9.20 -9.12
CA ASP A 328 13.96 -8.00 -9.91
C ASP A 328 13.77 -6.77 -8.99
N PRO A 329 14.81 -5.96 -8.75
CA PRO A 329 14.74 -4.84 -7.83
C PRO A 329 13.77 -3.74 -8.30
N ILE A 330 13.53 -3.61 -9.60
CA ILE A 330 12.58 -2.64 -10.16
C ILE A 330 11.15 -3.10 -9.86
N ILE A 331 10.83 -4.35 -10.18
CA ILE A 331 9.50 -4.93 -9.91
C ILE A 331 9.24 -4.94 -8.40
N ASN A 332 10.21 -5.36 -7.59
CA ASN A 332 10.06 -5.40 -6.13
C ASN A 332 9.77 -4.01 -5.56
N PHE A 333 10.53 -2.99 -5.97
CA PHE A 333 10.31 -1.62 -5.51
C PHE A 333 8.91 -1.12 -5.88
N LEU A 334 8.49 -1.29 -7.14
CA LEU A 334 7.17 -0.85 -7.61
C LEU A 334 6.04 -1.59 -6.86
N TYR A 335 6.22 -2.89 -6.61
CA TYR A 335 5.28 -3.72 -5.86
C TYR A 335 5.14 -3.28 -4.41
N MET A 336 6.26 -3.13 -3.69
CA MET A 336 6.27 -2.72 -2.29
C MET A 336 5.74 -1.29 -2.08
N ASN A 337 5.78 -0.45 -3.12
CA ASN A 337 5.17 0.88 -3.11
C ASN A 337 3.70 0.89 -3.55
N GLY A 338 3.16 -0.23 -4.04
CA GLY A 338 1.77 -0.33 -4.51
C GLY A 338 1.55 0.27 -5.89
N VAL A 339 2.60 0.48 -6.68
CA VAL A 339 2.50 0.94 -8.08
C VAL A 339 2.04 -0.20 -8.99
N VAL A 340 2.46 -1.43 -8.66
CA VAL A 340 2.07 -2.67 -9.36
C VAL A 340 1.63 -3.73 -8.36
N GLU A 341 0.92 -4.74 -8.84
CA GLU A 341 0.47 -5.91 -8.10
C GLU A 341 0.76 -7.20 -8.91
N VAL A 342 0.65 -8.35 -8.25
CA VAL A 342 0.76 -9.67 -8.87
C VAL A 342 -0.59 -10.10 -9.42
N GLU A 343 -0.64 -10.46 -10.70
CA GLU A 343 -1.70 -11.25 -11.30
C GLU A 343 -1.27 -12.72 -11.31
N GLN A 344 -1.87 -13.54 -10.44
CA GLN A 344 -1.63 -14.97 -10.44
C GLN A 344 -2.63 -15.68 -11.35
N VAL A 345 -2.17 -16.19 -12.49
CA VAL A 345 -2.99 -16.95 -13.45
C VAL A 345 -2.97 -18.44 -13.12
N SER A 346 -1.81 -18.95 -12.68
CA SER A 346 -1.64 -20.32 -12.21
C SER A 346 -0.54 -20.37 -11.15
N LEU A 347 -0.28 -21.55 -10.57
CA LEU A 347 0.81 -21.71 -9.60
C LEU A 347 2.19 -21.33 -10.17
N SER A 348 2.39 -21.46 -11.49
CA SER A 348 3.66 -21.18 -12.17
C SER A 348 3.67 -19.84 -12.92
N GLU A 349 2.51 -19.23 -13.14
CA GLU A 349 2.35 -18.06 -13.99
C GLU A 349 1.83 -16.87 -13.18
N ASN A 350 2.76 -15.98 -12.89
CA ASN A 350 2.53 -14.74 -12.15
C ASN A 350 3.02 -13.58 -13.01
N TYR A 351 2.18 -12.59 -13.22
CA TYR A 351 2.46 -11.43 -14.06
C TYR A 351 2.32 -10.12 -13.29
N VAL A 352 2.97 -9.08 -13.79
CA VAL A 352 2.84 -7.72 -13.28
C VAL A 352 1.53 -7.14 -13.81
N LYS A 353 0.68 -6.60 -12.93
CA LYS A 353 -0.51 -5.81 -13.29
C LYS A 353 -0.56 -4.50 -12.52
N PHE A 354 -1.40 -3.57 -12.95
CA PHE A 354 -1.76 -2.42 -12.12
C PHE A 354 -2.69 -2.87 -10.98
N PRO A 355 -2.64 -2.23 -9.79
CA PRO A 355 -3.43 -2.65 -8.63
C PRO A 355 -4.94 -2.52 -8.86
N CYS A 356 -5.37 -1.47 -9.56
CA CYS A 356 -6.75 -1.32 -10.00
C CYS A 356 -6.84 -0.40 -11.23
N PRO A 357 -7.95 -0.47 -11.99
CA PRO A 357 -8.13 0.38 -13.15
C PRO A 357 -8.14 1.89 -12.85
N TYR A 358 -8.63 2.30 -11.68
CA TYR A 358 -8.58 3.71 -11.27
C TYR A 358 -7.13 4.22 -11.16
N ILE A 359 -6.26 3.45 -10.49
CA ILE A 359 -4.83 3.78 -10.36
C ILE A 359 -4.17 3.77 -11.74
N GLN A 360 -4.45 2.77 -12.58
CA GLN A 360 -3.92 2.69 -13.93
C GLN A 360 -4.25 3.94 -14.76
N LYS A 361 -5.50 4.40 -14.72
CA LYS A 361 -5.94 5.62 -15.41
C LYS A 361 -5.24 6.86 -14.90
N GLN A 362 -5.18 7.04 -13.59
CA GLN A 362 -4.53 8.20 -12.98
C GLN A 362 -3.03 8.27 -13.35
N LEU A 363 -2.34 7.13 -13.30
CA LEU A 363 -0.95 7.06 -13.70
C LEU A 363 -0.79 7.30 -15.21
N PHE A 364 -1.62 6.68 -16.05
CA PHE A 364 -1.62 6.91 -17.49
C PHE A 364 -1.81 8.40 -17.82
N SER A 365 -2.81 9.06 -17.25
CA SER A 365 -3.08 10.48 -17.47
C SER A 365 -1.89 11.36 -17.09
N TYR A 366 -1.19 11.04 -16.01
CA TYR A 366 0.04 11.77 -15.62
C TYR A 366 1.17 11.55 -16.61
N PHE A 367 1.43 10.30 -17.01
CA PHE A 367 2.54 9.94 -17.90
C PHE A 367 2.19 10.07 -19.39
N ALA A 368 0.97 10.44 -19.76
CA ALA A 368 0.50 10.47 -21.15
C ALA A 368 1.42 11.31 -22.05
N ARG A 369 1.90 12.47 -21.57
CA ARG A 369 2.83 13.33 -22.33
C ARG A 369 4.23 12.72 -22.51
N GLU A 370 4.62 11.79 -21.64
CA GLU A 370 5.89 11.06 -21.75
C GLU A 370 5.72 9.78 -22.58
N LEU A 371 4.56 9.13 -22.49
CA LEU A 371 4.19 7.94 -23.28
C LEU A 371 3.98 8.30 -24.75
N TYR A 372 3.30 9.41 -24.97
CA TYR A 372 3.09 10.05 -26.25
C TYR A 372 3.81 11.40 -26.14
N HIS A 373 5.11 11.42 -26.44
CA HIS A 373 5.68 12.69 -26.87
C HIS A 373 4.78 13.15 -28.01
N GLU A 374 4.28 14.39 -27.92
CA GLU A 374 3.61 15.04 -29.03
C GLU A 374 4.54 14.84 -30.23
N MET A 375 4.19 13.89 -31.09
CA MET A 375 4.73 13.89 -32.42
C MET A 375 4.16 15.17 -33.01
N ASP A 376 5.01 15.99 -33.63
CA ASP A 376 4.50 17.05 -34.48
C ASP A 376 3.44 16.39 -35.37
N GLY A 377 2.22 16.93 -35.39
CA GLY A 377 1.15 16.36 -36.19
C GLY A 377 1.66 16.09 -37.60
N LEU A 378 1.14 15.05 -38.27
CA LEU A 378 1.48 14.79 -39.69
C LEU A 378 1.36 16.06 -40.55
N TYR A 379 0.52 16.98 -40.09
CA TYR A 379 0.27 18.31 -40.59
C TYR A 379 -0.22 19.22 -39.46
N ASP A 380 -0.13 20.54 -39.66
CA ASP A 380 -0.69 21.54 -38.73
C ASP A 380 -2.24 21.48 -38.76
N PRO A 381 -2.98 21.69 -37.64
CA PRO A 381 -4.45 21.55 -37.57
C PRO A 381 -5.26 22.41 -38.57
N PHE A 382 -4.62 23.33 -39.28
CA PHE A 382 -5.20 24.22 -40.29
C PHE A 382 -4.43 24.23 -41.61
N GLU A 383 -3.56 23.24 -41.82
CA GLU A 383 -2.80 23.12 -43.06
C GLU A 383 -3.74 22.79 -44.23
N ASP A 384 -3.60 23.51 -45.33
CA ASP A 384 -4.40 23.28 -46.53
C ASP A 384 -4.03 21.94 -47.17
N PHE A 385 -5.04 21.09 -47.40
CA PHE A 385 -4.93 19.77 -48.00
C PHE A 385 -5.35 19.72 -49.47
N SER A 386 -5.77 20.84 -50.05
CA SER A 386 -6.29 20.91 -51.40
C SER A 386 -5.26 20.50 -52.48
N ASP A 387 -3.96 20.53 -52.16
CA ASP A 387 -2.86 20.07 -53.00
C ASP A 387 -2.64 18.54 -52.96
N CYS A 388 -3.13 17.88 -51.92
CA CYS A 388 -3.02 16.44 -51.67
C CYS A 388 -4.31 15.69 -51.97
N LEU A 389 -5.45 16.28 -51.63
CA LEU A 389 -6.79 15.68 -51.75
C LEU A 389 -7.76 16.70 -52.33
N THR A 390 -8.30 16.37 -53.50
CA THR A 390 -9.44 17.06 -54.12
C THR A 390 -10.66 16.14 -54.09
N GLU A 391 -11.86 16.66 -54.38
CA GLU A 391 -13.09 15.84 -54.40
C GLU A 391 -12.98 14.61 -55.31
N ASP A 392 -12.19 14.69 -56.39
CA ASP A 392 -12.10 13.66 -57.42
C ASP A 392 -10.71 13.00 -57.56
N SER A 393 -9.69 13.45 -56.83
CA SER A 393 -8.34 12.92 -56.99
C SER A 393 -7.45 13.02 -55.73
N LEU A 394 -6.60 12.01 -55.55
CA LEU A 394 -5.57 11.93 -54.51
C LEU A 394 -4.19 12.08 -55.15
N ASN A 395 -3.45 13.12 -54.75
CA ASN A 395 -2.07 13.34 -55.18
C ASN A 395 -1.11 12.61 -54.22
N ILE A 396 -0.85 11.34 -54.53
CA ILE A 396 0.02 10.45 -53.75
C ILE A 396 1.43 11.03 -53.57
N LEU A 397 1.93 11.79 -54.55
CA LEU A 397 3.30 12.31 -54.53
C LEU A 397 3.47 13.40 -53.46
N GLN A 398 2.49 14.30 -53.34
CA GLN A 398 2.48 15.31 -52.28
C GLN A 398 2.20 14.72 -50.90
N LEU A 399 1.32 13.72 -50.84
CA LEU A 399 1.07 12.99 -49.59
C LEU A 399 2.33 12.31 -49.07
N LEU A 400 3.12 11.68 -49.96
CA LEU A 400 4.38 11.05 -49.60
C LEU A 400 5.44 12.07 -49.17
N HIS A 401 5.48 13.25 -49.80
CA HIS A 401 6.42 14.31 -49.41
C HIS A 401 6.12 14.86 -48.02
N ARG A 402 4.85 15.07 -47.68
CA ARG A 402 4.42 15.46 -46.32
C ARG A 402 4.71 14.37 -45.29
N TYR A 403 4.47 13.11 -45.64
CA TYR A 403 4.82 11.97 -44.78
C TYR A 403 6.34 11.85 -44.57
N GLU A 404 7.15 12.13 -45.59
CA GLU A 404 8.60 12.18 -45.49
C GLU A 404 9.06 13.29 -44.54
N GLN A 405 8.49 14.49 -44.65
CA GLN A 405 8.79 15.61 -43.74
C GLN A 405 8.45 15.26 -42.29
N TYR A 406 7.28 14.68 -42.04
CA TYR A 406 6.90 14.15 -40.73
C TYR A 406 7.88 13.08 -40.22
N LEU A 407 8.29 12.14 -41.09
CA LEU A 407 9.23 11.08 -40.72
C LEU A 407 10.63 11.62 -40.43
N GLN A 408 11.05 12.70 -41.09
CA GLN A 408 12.30 13.39 -40.82
C GLN A 408 12.23 14.17 -39.49
N ALA A 409 11.15 14.90 -39.24
CA ALA A 409 10.93 15.64 -38.00
C ALA A 409 10.85 14.72 -36.78
N ASN A 410 10.20 13.56 -36.93
CA ASN A 410 9.99 12.59 -35.85
C ASN A 410 10.94 11.37 -35.92
N ARG A 411 12.06 11.50 -36.65
CA ARG A 411 12.94 10.37 -37.03
C ARG A 411 13.42 9.53 -35.85
N GLU A 412 13.84 10.18 -34.77
CA GLU A 412 14.37 9.50 -33.59
C GLU A 412 13.32 8.65 -32.88
N GLN A 413 12.06 9.07 -32.95
CA GLN A 413 10.93 8.41 -32.31
C GLN A 413 10.33 7.32 -33.20
N VAL A 414 10.13 7.60 -34.49
CA VAL A 414 9.56 6.66 -35.48
C VAL A 414 10.53 5.51 -35.79
N LEU A 415 11.83 5.79 -35.86
CA LEU A 415 12.85 4.80 -36.19
C LEU A 415 13.61 4.26 -34.96
N LYS A 416 13.09 4.48 -33.75
CA LYS A 416 13.73 4.06 -32.48
C LYS A 416 14.06 2.57 -32.45
N ASN A 417 13.16 1.74 -32.99
CA ASN A 417 13.29 0.28 -33.04
C ASN A 417 13.47 -0.26 -34.47
N ALA A 418 13.70 0.62 -35.45
CA ALA A 418 13.87 0.18 -36.84
C ALA A 418 15.20 -0.57 -36.97
N PRO A 419 15.24 -1.74 -37.62
CA PRO A 419 16.47 -2.48 -37.84
C PRO A 419 17.41 -1.64 -38.70
N ARG A 420 18.45 -1.10 -38.07
CA ARG A 420 19.55 -0.45 -38.78
C ARG A 420 20.44 -1.58 -39.29
N ARG A 421 20.78 -1.57 -40.57
CA ARG A 421 21.90 -2.38 -41.05
C ARG A 421 23.11 -1.94 -40.21
N GLY A 422 23.63 -2.87 -39.41
CA GLY A 422 24.87 -2.66 -38.68
C GLY A 422 26.00 -2.38 -39.65
N ASP A 423 26.90 -1.52 -39.22
CA ASP A 423 28.31 -1.67 -39.59
C ASP A 423 28.88 -2.93 -38.94
#